data_AF-A0A7X8JP87-F1
#
_entry.id   AF-A0A7X8JP87-F1
#
_cell.length_a   1.000
_cell.length_b   1.000
_cell.length_c   1.000
_cell.angle_alpha   90.00
_cell.angle_beta   90.00
_cell.angle_gamma   90.00
#
_symmetry.space_group_name_H-M   'P 1'
#
loop_
_entity.id
_entity.type
_entity.pdbx_description
1 polymer ?
#
loop_
_entity_poly.entity_id
_entity_poly.type
_entity_poly.pdbx_seq_one_letter_code
_entity_poly.pdbx_strand_id
1 'polypeptide(L)'
;MRKIEALKEVQALIGDTYMYAVIIGIVGIVFAFIIANVIKYGGGRNATDHIKRRVWYIIIGIITSIGFFLYNAFYVSTFISKAPLKAQFSFANLLATLVVLGIYAVVGILSMLLMRSTKWGSILGKSKK
;
A
#
# COMPACT_ATOMS: atom_id res chain seq x y z
N MET A 1 21.71 -10.77 12.79
CA MET A 1 20.92 -9.63 13.32
C MET A 1 20.68 -9.83 14.81
N ARG A 2 20.57 -8.75 15.57
CA ARG A 2 20.45 -8.74 17.03
C ARG A 2 19.06 -9.21 17.47
N LYS A 3 18.99 -10.09 18.47
CA LYS A 3 17.72 -10.50 19.10
C LYS A 3 17.17 -9.36 19.95
N ILE A 4 15.87 -9.12 19.84
CA ILE A 4 15.16 -8.07 20.56
C ILE A 4 14.49 -8.70 21.77
N GLU A 5 14.86 -8.23 22.95
CA GLU A 5 14.43 -8.81 24.24
C GLU A 5 13.86 -7.77 25.22
N ALA A 6 14.13 -6.48 24.98
CA ALA A 6 13.66 -5.38 25.80
C ALA A 6 12.45 -4.67 25.17
N LEU A 7 11.52 -4.23 26.01
CA LEU A 7 10.30 -3.54 25.59
C LEU A 7 10.60 -2.26 24.78
N LYS A 8 11.58 -1.48 25.22
CA LYS A 8 12.00 -0.23 24.54
C LYS A 8 12.46 -0.46 23.11
N GLU A 9 13.12 -1.58 22.85
CA GLU A 9 13.62 -1.93 21.52
C GLU A 9 12.47 -2.35 20.58
N VAL A 10 11.46 -3.03 21.11
CA VAL A 10 10.25 -3.38 20.35
C VAL A 10 9.44 -2.12 20.02
N GLN A 11 9.33 -1.17 20.95
CA GLN A 11 8.67 0.11 20.68
C GLN A 11 9.37 0.92 19.60
N ALA A 12 10.72 0.96 19.62
CA ALA A 12 11.49 1.59 18.55
C ALA A 12 11.24 0.89 17.20
N LEU A 13 11.27 -0.45 17.18
CA LEU A 13 10.98 -1.23 15.98
C LEU A 13 9.57 -0.96 15.45
N ILE A 14 8.57 -0.83 16.32
CA ILE A 14 7.20 -0.46 15.93
C ILE A 14 7.20 0.92 15.24
N GLY A 15 7.90 1.90 15.80
CA GLY A 15 8.06 3.22 15.20
C GLY A 15 8.66 3.14 13.79
N ASP A 16 9.73 2.36 13.64
CA ASP A 16 10.36 2.12 12.33
C ASP A 16 9.38 1.45 11.36
N THR A 17 8.62 0.44 11.81
CA THR A 17 7.61 -0.24 10.98
C THR A 17 6.56 0.73 10.45
N TYR A 18 6.08 1.70 11.25
CA TYR A 18 5.16 2.73 10.75
C TYR A 18 5.81 3.66 9.74
N MET A 19 7.08 4.05 9.94
CA MET A 19 7.82 4.84 8.96
C MET A 19 7.95 4.08 7.64
N TYR A 20 8.32 2.80 7.69
CA TYR A 20 8.37 1.94 6.50
C TYR A 20 6.99 1.74 5.86
N ALA A 21 5.91 1.66 6.64
CA ALA A 21 4.56 1.58 6.11
C ALA A 21 4.24 2.80 5.23
N VAL A 22 4.57 4.00 5.68
CA VAL A 22 4.38 5.23 4.88
C VAL A 22 5.19 5.17 3.58
N ILE A 23 6.47 4.80 3.66
CA ILE A 23 7.37 4.69 2.50
C ILE A 23 6.82 3.68 1.49
N ILE A 24 6.45 2.48 1.96
CA ILE A 24 5.91 1.42 1.11
C ILE A 24 4.57 1.81 0.48
N GLY A 25 3.72 2.53 1.23
CA GLY A 25 2.48 3.09 0.67
C GLY A 25 2.75 4.04 -0.49
N ILE A 26 3.70 4.96 -0.35
CA ILE A 26 4.12 5.88 -1.43
C ILE A 26 4.69 5.11 -2.61
N VAL A 27 5.59 4.15 -2.37
CA VAL A 27 6.19 3.32 -3.44
C VAL A 27 5.11 2.55 -4.19
N GLY A 28 4.15 1.95 -3.49
CA GLY A 28 3.01 1.27 -4.10
C GLY A 28 2.20 2.17 -5.01
N ILE A 29 1.95 3.42 -4.60
CA ILE A 29 1.29 4.44 -5.44
C ILE A 29 2.11 4.75 -6.68
N VAL A 30 3.43 4.94 -6.56
CA VAL A 30 4.31 5.22 -7.71
C VAL A 30 4.33 4.03 -8.68
N PHE A 31 4.34 2.80 -8.19
CA PHE A 31 4.23 1.61 -9.03
C PHE A 31 2.89 1.55 -9.76
N ALA A 32 1.79 1.81 -9.05
CA ALA A 32 0.49 1.95 -9.69
C ALA A 32 0.52 3.05 -10.75
N PHE A 33 1.21 4.16 -10.47
CA PHE A 33 1.47 5.27 -11.38
C PHE A 33 2.09 4.83 -12.70
N ILE A 34 3.16 4.07 -12.61
CA ILE A 34 3.88 3.59 -13.79
C ILE A 34 2.99 2.62 -14.58
N ILE A 35 2.37 1.65 -13.92
CA ILE A 35 1.55 0.62 -14.59
C ILE A 35 0.37 1.23 -15.35
N ALA A 36 -0.35 2.17 -14.75
CA ALA A 36 -1.48 2.80 -15.44
C ALA A 36 -1.05 3.75 -16.58
N ASN A 37 0.20 4.23 -16.61
CA ASN A 37 0.74 4.93 -17.78
C ASN A 37 1.20 3.99 -18.90
N VAL A 38 1.68 2.79 -18.57
CA VAL A 38 2.10 1.76 -19.54
C VAL A 38 0.89 1.16 -20.29
N ILE A 39 -0.28 1.07 -19.65
CA ILE A 39 -1.51 0.57 -20.29
C ILE A 39 -1.91 1.54 -21.43
N LYS A 40 -1.67 1.12 -22.69
CA LYS A 40 -1.97 1.90 -23.91
C LYS A 40 -3.44 2.31 -23.96
N TYR A 41 -3.70 3.49 -24.53
CA TYR A 41 -5.05 3.98 -24.82
C TYR A 41 -5.55 3.25 -26.07
N GLY A 42 -6.55 2.40 -25.95
CA GLY A 42 -7.27 1.83 -27.08
C GLY A 42 -8.09 2.93 -27.73
N GLY A 43 -7.61 3.45 -28.87
CA GLY A 43 -8.40 4.38 -29.68
C GLY A 43 -9.67 3.68 -30.17
N GLY A 44 -10.84 4.08 -29.65
CA GLY A 44 -12.12 3.52 -30.06
C GLY A 44 -13.28 3.92 -29.16
N ARG A 45 -14.51 3.89 -29.72
CA ARG A 45 -15.78 4.34 -29.10
C ARG A 45 -16.19 3.54 -27.83
N ASN A 46 -15.48 2.45 -27.52
CA ASN A 46 -15.65 1.54 -26.37
C ASN A 46 -14.30 1.21 -25.68
N ALA A 47 -13.55 2.23 -25.24
CA ALA A 47 -12.29 2.00 -24.53
C ALA A 47 -12.54 1.37 -23.13
N THR A 48 -12.37 0.05 -23.01
CA THR A 48 -12.40 -0.70 -21.74
C THR A 48 -11.18 -0.45 -20.85
N ASP A 49 -10.30 0.48 -21.25
CA ASP A 49 -9.00 0.72 -20.63
C ASP A 49 -9.09 1.35 -19.23
N HIS A 50 -10.17 2.07 -18.95
CA HIS A 50 -10.41 2.65 -17.62
C HIS A 50 -10.64 1.55 -16.56
N ILE A 51 -11.35 0.49 -16.94
CA ILE A 51 -11.63 -0.66 -16.06
C ILE A 51 -10.34 -1.46 -15.83
N LYS A 52 -9.53 -1.67 -16.88
CA LYS A 52 -8.23 -2.35 -16.74
C LYS A 52 -7.30 -1.64 -15.77
N ARG A 53 -7.18 -0.31 -15.86
CA ARG A 53 -6.35 0.49 -14.94
C ARG A 53 -6.85 0.43 -13.49
N ARG A 54 -8.18 0.42 -13.29
CA ARG A 54 -8.79 0.24 -11.96
C ARG A 54 -8.46 -1.10 -11.34
N VAL A 55 -8.57 -2.18 -12.13
CA VAL A 55 -8.25 -3.54 -11.67
C VAL A 55 -6.77 -3.62 -11.29
N TRP A 56 -5.87 -3.10 -12.11
CA TRP A 56 -4.43 -3.05 -11.79
C TRP A 56 -4.13 -2.22 -10.54
N TYR A 57 -4.80 -1.07 -10.36
CA TYR A 57 -4.67 -0.26 -9.16
C TYR A 57 -5.07 -1.05 -7.90
N ILE A 58 -6.19 -1.77 -7.94
CA ILE A 58 -6.65 -2.59 -6.81
C ILE A 58 -5.67 -3.74 -6.53
N ILE A 59 -5.23 -4.45 -7.58
CA ILE A 59 -4.27 -5.56 -7.47
C ILE A 59 -2.98 -5.09 -6.79
N ILE A 60 -2.42 -3.95 -7.24
CA ILE A 60 -1.18 -3.40 -6.66
C ILE A 60 -1.38 -3.00 -5.20
N GLY A 61 -2.52 -2.39 -4.86
CA GLY A 61 -2.83 -2.04 -3.47
C GLY A 61 -2.91 -3.27 -2.56
N ILE A 62 -3.56 -4.34 -3.02
CA ILE A 62 -3.66 -5.61 -2.29
C ILE A 62 -2.28 -6.25 -2.14
N ILE A 63 -1.53 -6.40 -3.24
CA ILE A 63 -0.20 -7.03 -3.22
C ILE A 63 0.76 -6.27 -2.31
N THR A 64 0.76 -4.94 -2.38
CA THR A 64 1.65 -4.10 -1.55
C THR A 64 1.33 -4.28 -0.07
N SER A 65 0.05 -4.31 0.29
CA SER A 65 -0.38 -4.42 1.68
C SER A 65 -0.16 -5.82 2.25
N ILE A 66 -0.48 -6.86 1.47
CA ILE A 66 -0.19 -8.26 1.85
C ILE A 66 1.32 -8.46 1.95
N GLY A 67 2.10 -8.00 0.97
CA GLY A 67 3.56 -8.12 0.98
C GLY A 67 4.18 -7.45 2.20
N PHE A 68 3.74 -6.24 2.54
CA PHE A 68 4.19 -5.53 3.74
C PHE A 68 3.84 -6.31 5.02
N PHE A 69 2.61 -6.79 5.13
CA PHE A 69 2.17 -7.56 6.29
C PHE A 69 2.98 -8.85 6.47
N LEU A 70 3.12 -9.64 5.40
CA LEU A 70 3.83 -10.93 5.43
C LEU A 70 5.32 -10.73 5.69
N TYR A 71 5.95 -9.70 5.13
CA TYR A 71 7.35 -9.38 5.42
C TYR A 71 7.55 -9.12 6.91
N ASN A 72 6.72 -8.27 7.52
CA ASN A 72 6.84 -8.00 8.95
C ASN A 72 6.47 -9.21 9.82
N ALA A 73 5.44 -9.97 9.43
CA ALA A 73 4.98 -11.14 10.17
C ALA A 73 5.99 -12.29 10.15
N PHE A 74 6.61 -12.58 9.01
CA PHE A 74 7.51 -13.73 8.85
C PHE A 74 8.99 -13.40 8.97
N TYR A 75 9.42 -12.22 8.54
CA TYR A 75 10.83 -11.85 8.62
C TYR A 75 11.10 -11.07 9.91
N VAL A 76 10.41 -9.93 10.12
CA VAL A 76 10.71 -9.03 11.25
C VAL A 76 10.36 -9.64 12.61
N SER A 77 9.26 -10.41 12.70
CA SER A 77 8.86 -11.04 13.97
C SER A 77 9.86 -12.10 14.48
N THR A 78 10.71 -12.65 13.60
CA THR A 78 11.71 -13.66 13.99
C THR A 78 12.82 -13.08 14.87
N PHE A 79 13.01 -11.76 14.84
CA PHE A 79 14.01 -11.08 15.66
C PHE A 79 13.54 -10.86 17.10
N ILE A 80 12.24 -10.99 17.38
CA ILE A 80 11.67 -10.80 18.71
C ILE A 80 11.69 -12.15 19.44
N SER A 81 12.29 -12.22 20.63
CA SER A 81 12.47 -13.51 21.31
C SER A 81 11.30 -13.89 22.22
N LYS A 82 10.63 -12.91 22.84
CA LYS A 82 9.58 -13.13 23.84
C LYS A 82 8.19 -13.12 23.23
N ALA A 83 7.35 -14.11 23.56
CA ALA A 83 5.96 -14.22 23.10
C ALA A 83 5.09 -12.96 23.35
N PRO A 84 5.08 -12.33 24.54
CA PRO A 84 4.25 -11.13 24.76
C PRO A 84 4.70 -9.93 23.90
N LEU A 85 6.01 -9.82 23.63
CA LEU A 85 6.55 -8.79 22.76
C LEU A 85 6.18 -9.02 21.29
N LYS A 86 6.14 -10.29 20.86
CA LYS A 86 5.64 -10.65 19.52
C LYS A 86 4.17 -10.28 19.33
N ALA A 87 3.34 -10.48 20.36
CA ALA A 87 1.93 -10.13 20.30
C ALA A 87 1.74 -8.62 20.13
N GLN A 88 2.49 -7.80 20.88
CA GLN A 88 2.47 -6.34 20.74
C GLN A 88 2.91 -5.89 19.34
N PHE A 89 4.01 -6.45 18.83
CA PHE A 89 4.46 -6.15 17.48
C PHE A 89 3.48 -6.61 16.40
N SER A 90 2.84 -7.77 16.56
CA SER A 90 1.85 -8.27 15.60
C SER A 90 0.62 -7.37 15.51
N PHE A 91 0.15 -6.84 16.64
CA PHE A 91 -0.94 -5.87 16.66
C PHE A 91 -0.53 -4.56 15.97
N ALA A 92 0.68 -4.06 16.26
CA ALA A 92 1.22 -2.88 15.60
C ALA A 92 1.42 -3.09 14.09
N ASN A 93 1.86 -4.28 13.65
CA ASN A 93 2.02 -4.62 12.23
C ASN A 93 0.67 -4.61 11.50
N LEU A 94 -0.39 -5.13 12.14
CA LEU A 94 -1.75 -5.05 11.60
C LEU A 94 -2.17 -3.58 11.37
N LEU A 95 -1.99 -2.74 12.38
CA LEU A 95 -2.31 -1.30 12.29
C LEU A 95 -1.45 -0.59 11.23
N ALA A 96 -0.15 -0.86 11.17
CA ALA A 96 0.74 -0.32 10.16
C ALA A 96 0.32 -0.73 8.74
N THR A 97 -0.13 -1.97 8.56
CA THR A 97 -0.69 -2.45 7.27
C THR A 97 -1.97 -1.69 6.91
N LEU A 98 -2.85 -1.41 7.88
CA LEU A 98 -4.02 -0.56 7.66
C LEU A 98 -3.64 0.87 7.27
N VAL A 99 -2.53 1.41 7.80
CA VAL A 99 -1.99 2.71 7.37
C VAL A 99 -1.53 2.65 5.90
N VAL A 100 -0.83 1.59 5.47
CA VAL A 100 -0.47 1.40 4.04
C VAL A 100 -1.72 1.45 3.16
N LEU A 101 -2.75 0.66 3.51
CA LEU A 101 -4.02 0.63 2.79
C LEU A 101 -4.72 1.99 2.82
N GLY A 102 -4.72 2.67 3.97
CA GLY A 102 -5.34 3.97 4.17
C GLY A 102 -4.72 5.03 3.26
N ILE A 103 -3.38 5.13 3.22
CA ILE A 103 -2.65 6.04 2.33
C ILE A 103 -3.00 5.75 0.88
N TYR A 104 -2.97 4.47 0.48
CA TYR A 104 -3.28 4.05 -0.88
C TYR A 104 -4.73 4.37 -1.28
N ALA A 105 -5.69 4.18 -0.37
CA ALA A 105 -7.09 4.50 -0.60
C ALA A 105 -7.33 6.01 -0.69
N VAL A 106 -6.75 6.80 0.22
CA VAL A 106 -6.87 8.26 0.25
C VAL A 106 -6.31 8.87 -1.04
N VAL A 107 -5.10 8.47 -1.46
CA VAL A 107 -4.51 8.98 -2.71
C VAL A 107 -5.33 8.56 -3.93
N GLY A 108 -5.87 7.34 -3.93
CA GLY A 108 -6.84 6.91 -4.94
C GLY A 108 -8.04 7.85 -5.02
N ILE A 109 -8.72 8.10 -3.91
CA ILE A 109 -9.90 8.97 -3.85
C ILE A 109 -9.54 10.41 -4.24
N LEU A 110 -8.43 10.95 -3.75
CA LEU A 110 -7.97 12.30 -4.10
C LEU A 110 -7.67 12.41 -5.60
N SER A 111 -7.03 11.40 -6.20
CA SER A 111 -6.78 11.37 -7.65
C SER A 111 -8.08 11.40 -8.46
N MET A 112 -9.13 10.72 -7.98
CA MET A 112 -10.46 10.75 -8.59
C MET A 112 -11.11 12.13 -8.54
N LEU A 113 -10.97 12.84 -7.41
CA LEU A 113 -11.60 14.14 -7.20
C LEU A 113 -10.84 15.27 -7.92
N LEU A 114 -9.51 15.29 -7.81
CA LEU A 114 -8.66 16.37 -8.30
C LEU A 114 -8.34 16.24 -9.80
N MET A 115 -8.21 15.02 -10.32
CA MET A 115 -7.71 14.79 -11.68
C MET A 115 -8.73 14.11 -12.60
N ARG A 116 -10.01 14.44 -12.41
CA ARG A 116 -11.20 13.78 -12.99
C ARG A 116 -11.23 13.70 -14.53
N SER A 117 -10.55 14.61 -15.22
CA SER A 117 -10.41 14.66 -16.69
C SER A 117 -9.15 13.98 -17.23
N THR A 118 -8.25 13.52 -16.35
CA THR A 118 -6.97 12.91 -16.74
C THR A 118 -7.04 11.38 -16.69
N LYS A 119 -6.07 10.74 -17.35
CA LYS A 119 -5.81 9.28 -17.32
C LYS A 119 -5.77 8.67 -15.91
N TRP A 120 -5.46 9.49 -14.91
CA TRP A 120 -5.30 9.15 -13.50
C TRP A 120 -6.59 9.23 -12.71
N GLY A 121 -7.36 10.31 -12.85
CA GLY A 121 -8.64 10.43 -12.15
C GLY A 121 -9.73 9.52 -12.72
N SER A 122 -9.60 9.06 -13.97
CA SER A 122 -10.53 8.07 -14.54
C SER A 122 -10.35 6.65 -13.98
N ILE A 123 -9.32 6.41 -13.16
CA ILE A 123 -9.05 5.09 -12.56
C ILE A 123 -10.18 4.72 -11.59
N LEU A 124 -10.71 5.69 -10.85
CA LEU A 124 -11.80 5.46 -9.88
C LEU A 124 -13.12 6.16 -10.26
N GLY A 125 -13.11 7.18 -11.12
CA GLY A 125 -14.33 7.86 -11.61
C GLY A 125 -14.56 7.75 -13.13
N LYS A 126 -15.80 7.86 -13.60
CA LYS A 126 -16.05 8.07 -15.05
C LYS A 126 -15.66 9.50 -15.43
N SER A 127 -14.91 9.66 -16.52
CA SER A 127 -14.70 10.97 -17.14
C SER A 127 -16.06 11.55 -17.53
N LYS A 128 -16.39 12.76 -17.05
CA LYS A 128 -17.53 13.50 -17.61
C LYS A 128 -17.18 13.86 -19.06
N LYS A 129 -18.08 13.54 -19.99
CA LYS A 129 -18.09 14.15 -21.31
C LYS A 129 -18.39 15.64 -21.18
#